data_AF-A0A942GQH5-F1
#
_entry.id   AF-A0A942GQH5-F1
#
_cell.length_a   1.000
_cell.length_b   1.000
_cell.length_c   1.000
_cell.angle_alpha   90.00
_cell.angle_beta   90.00
_cell.angle_gamma   90.00
#
_symmetry.space_group_name_H-M   'P 1'
#
loop_
_entity.id
_entity.type
_entity.pdbx_description
1 polymer ?
#
loop_
_entity_poly.entity_id
_entity_poly.type
_entity_poly.pdbx_seq_one_letter_code
_entity_poly.pdbx_strand_id
1 'polypeptide(L)'
;MQHVFNFARVWVLLAGLLGVQALWAQQPVRQIVLMQNSGWMLPFYEDPQDRFRTAVADLAQRLQPYSSELVLASFNQTEGSNLSPLLHYRGRDAAALRQAAAAVQLARRPGSRALANTDFREALVGAIQQFTPGEPAVVWIVTNNRNSPDNSPDTLRKNREFYLFLQNTAEIKRIVALPLPLPVVSRSRPNYRANGLMIYGLAYGAAADALLQRLLDGQRVFGQAPLARLKPLNAQALTFVPTAVEPPEARARLASDGKTLVLELAAAQRPSSVRVQGHFRNDFYPFDIQSANLALELHGFEHQGQKRLSAAVSVDRISALAVGAASAPVLVDLQIPPMPSMFALQVLLGREHQLPGVLRFELSQQQLVLAPDFVRTMNELFPGDPLPDLFVPGEQARLSVTDQPVVIQVTYPSWPLLLLLGAVLFVLLLLAVVFWLLQKSRKYSVSIDGHPFECRLKPFGSAVLRNAQGETIGRLRRRPLQPAAELEPKYKHIQVTIR
;
A
#
# COMPACT_ATOMS: atom_id res chain seq x y z
N MET A 1 43.81 -28.09 -11.35
CA MET A 1 42.87 -28.60 -12.37
C MET A 1 42.11 -29.74 -11.72
N GLN A 2 40.78 -29.81 -11.58
CA GLN A 2 39.64 -29.00 -11.99
C GLN A 2 38.52 -29.36 -11.00
N HIS A 3 38.16 -28.49 -10.06
CA HIS A 3 36.86 -28.53 -9.36
C HIS A 3 36.51 -27.09 -8.93
N VAL A 4 36.47 -26.22 -9.93
CA VAL A 4 35.78 -24.94 -9.92
C VAL A 4 34.60 -25.13 -10.87
N PHE A 5 33.47 -24.48 -10.61
CA PHE A 5 32.15 -24.62 -11.26
C PHE A 5 31.19 -25.60 -10.56
N ASN A 6 30.40 -25.04 -9.63
CA ASN A 6 28.93 -25.14 -9.68
C ASN A 6 28.17 -24.39 -8.57
N PHE A 7 28.80 -23.50 -7.80
CA PHE A 7 28.05 -22.67 -6.83
C PHE A 7 27.19 -21.58 -7.49
N ALA A 8 27.42 -21.22 -8.76
CA ALA A 8 26.65 -20.18 -9.45
C ALA A 8 25.27 -20.65 -9.97
N ARG A 9 25.01 -21.96 -10.08
CA ARG A 9 23.73 -22.49 -10.60
C ARG A 9 22.65 -22.69 -9.53
N VAL A 10 23.03 -22.77 -8.26
CA VAL A 10 22.06 -22.91 -7.16
C VAL A 10 21.40 -21.57 -6.82
N TRP A 11 22.09 -20.44 -7.07
CA TRP A 11 21.53 -19.10 -6.82
C TRP A 11 20.54 -18.62 -7.88
N VAL A 12 20.62 -19.11 -9.13
CA VAL A 12 19.66 -18.75 -10.18
C VAL A 12 18.32 -19.46 -10.01
N LEU A 13 18.29 -20.64 -9.36
CA LEU A 13 17.05 -21.35 -9.04
C LEU A 13 16.38 -20.86 -7.74
N LEU A 14 17.14 -20.33 -6.77
CA LEU A 14 16.55 -19.72 -5.56
C LEU A 14 16.14 -18.25 -5.72
N ALA A 15 16.76 -17.51 -6.66
CA ALA A 15 16.28 -16.17 -7.04
C ALA A 15 14.94 -16.20 -7.80
N GLY A 16 14.57 -17.35 -8.38
CA GLY A 16 13.26 -17.56 -9.01
C GLY A 16 12.10 -17.86 -8.05
N LEU A 17 12.38 -18.26 -6.80
CA LEU A 17 11.36 -18.69 -5.83
C LEU A 17 11.07 -17.66 -4.72
N LEU A 18 11.90 -16.64 -4.55
CA LEU A 18 11.67 -15.51 -3.63
C LEU A 18 11.23 -14.22 -4.33
N GLY A 19 11.07 -14.27 -5.66
CA GLY A 19 10.55 -13.17 -6.51
C GLY A 19 9.10 -13.36 -6.97
N VAL A 20 8.35 -14.30 -6.37
CA VAL A 20 6.91 -14.50 -6.64
C VAL A 20 6.10 -14.13 -5.39
N GLN A 21 6.34 -12.95 -4.84
CA GLN A 21 5.16 -12.16 -4.50
C GLN A 21 4.60 -11.78 -5.85
N ALA A 22 3.60 -12.53 -6.29
CA ALA A 22 2.89 -12.25 -7.51
C ALA A 22 2.64 -10.74 -7.57
N LEU A 23 3.31 -10.08 -8.51
CA LEU A 23 2.68 -9.05 -9.31
C LEU A 23 1.42 -9.72 -9.87
N TRP A 24 0.38 -9.83 -9.05
CA TRP A 24 -0.98 -9.91 -9.55
C TRP A 24 -1.09 -8.61 -10.32
N ALA A 25 -0.80 -8.66 -11.62
CA ALA A 25 -1.10 -7.59 -12.54
C ALA A 25 -2.56 -7.28 -12.29
N GLN A 26 -2.81 -6.20 -11.54
CA GLN A 26 -4.12 -5.91 -11.01
C GLN A 26 -5.03 -5.66 -12.20
N GLN A 27 -5.89 -6.63 -12.47
CA GLN A 27 -6.67 -6.71 -13.69
C GLN A 27 -7.49 -5.42 -13.82
N PRO A 28 -7.31 -4.65 -14.90
CA PRO A 28 -8.17 -3.50 -15.13
C PRO A 28 -9.62 -4.01 -15.24
N VAL A 29 -10.55 -3.36 -14.54
CA VAL A 29 -11.97 -3.78 -14.54
C VAL A 29 -12.74 -2.95 -15.55
N ARG A 30 -13.87 -3.47 -16.03
CA ARG A 30 -14.72 -2.74 -16.98
C ARG A 30 -15.23 -1.46 -16.33
N GLN A 31 -15.19 -0.37 -17.08
CA GLN A 31 -15.73 0.92 -16.67
C GLN A 31 -17.00 1.19 -17.48
N ILE A 32 -18.13 1.37 -16.81
CA ILE A 32 -19.41 1.67 -17.46
C ILE A 32 -19.79 3.10 -17.08
N VAL A 33 -19.97 3.98 -18.05
CA VAL A 33 -20.43 5.35 -17.85
C VAL A 33 -21.86 5.47 -18.35
N LEU A 34 -22.77 5.75 -17.42
CA LEU A 34 -24.19 5.97 -17.64
C LEU A 34 -24.48 7.47 -17.63
N MET A 35 -24.91 8.01 -18.77
CA MET A 35 -25.33 9.41 -18.88
C MET A 35 -26.85 9.53 -18.95
N GLN A 36 -27.44 10.28 -18.03
CA GLN A 36 -28.89 10.46 -18.04
C GLN A 36 -29.31 11.23 -19.30
N ASN A 37 -30.34 10.75 -20.00
CA ASN A 37 -30.91 11.43 -21.17
C ASN A 37 -32.43 11.61 -21.10
N SER A 38 -33.01 11.49 -19.91
CA SER A 38 -34.42 11.84 -19.65
C SER A 38 -34.72 13.33 -19.88
N GLY A 39 -35.99 13.69 -19.90
CA GLY A 39 -36.42 15.09 -19.99
C GLY A 39 -35.91 15.99 -18.87
N TRP A 40 -35.52 15.42 -17.72
CA TRP A 40 -34.94 16.18 -16.62
C TRP A 40 -33.62 16.88 -16.97
N MET A 41 -32.97 16.39 -18.02
CA MET A 41 -31.67 16.85 -18.45
C MET A 41 -31.75 17.94 -19.52
N LEU A 42 -32.94 18.40 -19.92
CA LEU A 42 -33.13 19.37 -21.01
C LEU A 42 -32.17 20.58 -20.96
N PRO A 43 -31.95 21.26 -19.82
CA PRO A 43 -31.06 22.42 -19.76
C PRO A 43 -29.60 22.07 -20.10
N PHE A 44 -29.16 20.86 -19.77
CA PHE A 44 -27.80 20.38 -20.02
C PHE A 44 -27.58 20.01 -21.49
N TYR A 45 -28.59 19.45 -22.16
CA TYR A 45 -28.51 19.07 -23.58
C TYR A 45 -28.72 20.26 -24.53
N GLU A 46 -29.32 21.35 -24.04
CA GLU A 46 -29.49 22.61 -24.77
C GLU A 46 -28.41 23.65 -24.46
N ASP A 47 -27.45 23.32 -23.58
CA ASP A 47 -26.31 24.19 -23.28
C ASP A 47 -25.51 24.48 -24.56
N PRO A 48 -25.38 25.75 -25.01
CA PRO A 48 -24.67 26.08 -26.23
C PRO A 48 -23.19 25.63 -26.25
N GLN A 49 -22.61 25.47 -25.06
CA GLN A 49 -21.22 25.03 -24.88
C GLN A 49 -21.09 23.50 -24.76
N ASP A 50 -22.20 22.75 -24.79
CA ASP A 50 -22.26 21.29 -24.65
C ASP A 50 -21.42 20.73 -23.48
N ARG A 51 -21.38 21.48 -22.37
CA ARG A 51 -20.48 21.17 -21.24
C ARG A 51 -20.82 19.84 -20.59
N PHE A 52 -22.08 19.43 -20.62
CA PHE A 52 -22.49 18.15 -20.05
C PHE A 52 -21.89 16.95 -20.80
N ARG A 53 -22.06 16.87 -22.12
CA ARG A 53 -21.52 15.77 -22.92
C ARG A 53 -19.99 15.78 -22.90
N THR A 54 -19.39 16.98 -22.91
CA THR A 54 -17.95 17.16 -22.75
C THR A 54 -17.46 16.62 -21.39
N ALA A 55 -18.13 16.97 -20.29
CA ALA A 55 -17.76 16.48 -18.95
C ALA A 55 -17.88 14.95 -18.83
N VAL A 56 -18.90 14.35 -19.43
CA VAL A 56 -19.06 12.88 -19.49
C VAL A 56 -17.91 12.24 -20.28
N ALA A 57 -17.57 12.80 -21.44
CA ALA A 57 -16.48 12.29 -22.28
C ALA A 57 -15.11 12.41 -21.57
N ASP A 58 -14.87 13.53 -20.89
CA ASP A 58 -13.64 13.78 -20.12
C ASP A 58 -13.52 12.81 -18.92
N LEU A 59 -14.61 12.57 -18.19
CA LEU A 59 -14.64 11.56 -17.12
C LEU A 59 -14.29 10.18 -17.69
N ALA A 60 -14.99 9.77 -18.75
CA ALA A 60 -14.81 8.47 -19.39
C ALA A 60 -13.38 8.28 -19.92
N GLN A 61 -12.78 9.33 -20.49
CA GLN A 61 -11.38 9.32 -20.93
C GLN A 61 -10.40 9.20 -19.76
N ARG A 62 -10.61 9.90 -18.64
CA ARG A 62 -9.75 9.78 -17.44
C ARG A 62 -9.79 8.39 -16.81
N LEU A 63 -10.88 7.66 -16.99
CA LEU A 63 -11.06 6.29 -16.50
C LEU A 63 -10.37 5.24 -17.40
N GLN A 64 -10.10 5.57 -18.65
CA GLN A 64 -9.58 4.65 -19.66
C GLN A 64 -8.27 3.93 -19.28
N PRO A 65 -7.27 4.57 -18.64
CA PRO A 65 -6.04 3.88 -18.20
C PRO A 65 -6.29 2.77 -17.16
N TYR A 66 -7.42 2.84 -16.47
CA TYR A 66 -7.80 1.90 -15.40
C TYR A 66 -8.81 0.86 -15.86
N SER A 67 -9.13 0.86 -17.16
CA SER A 67 -10.20 0.08 -17.75
C SER A 67 -9.68 -1.04 -18.64
N SER A 68 -10.25 -2.25 -18.49
CA SER A 68 -10.09 -3.31 -19.49
C SER A 68 -10.87 -2.96 -20.75
N GLU A 69 -12.02 -2.34 -20.57
CA GLU A 69 -12.95 -1.92 -21.60
C GLU A 69 -13.86 -0.80 -21.07
N LEU A 70 -14.01 0.26 -21.84
CA LEU A 70 -14.90 1.36 -21.49
C LEU A 70 -16.22 1.22 -22.24
N VAL A 71 -17.33 1.34 -21.51
CA VAL A 71 -18.69 1.36 -22.04
C VAL A 71 -19.30 2.72 -21.75
N LEU A 72 -19.92 3.34 -22.76
CA LEU A 72 -20.75 4.53 -22.60
C LEU A 72 -22.17 4.18 -23.04
N ALA A 73 -23.13 4.40 -22.15
CA ALA A 73 -24.54 4.19 -22.41
C ALA A 73 -25.37 5.34 -21.85
N SER A 74 -26.52 5.62 -22.47
CA SER A 74 -27.49 6.58 -21.95
C SER A 74 -28.57 5.86 -21.15
N PHE A 75 -29.19 6.54 -20.19
CA PHE A 75 -30.31 5.97 -19.45
C PHE A 75 -31.47 6.95 -19.22
N ASN A 76 -32.67 6.37 -19.18
CA ASN A 76 -33.97 6.97 -18.94
C ASN A 76 -34.90 5.87 -18.40
N GLN A 77 -36.20 5.91 -18.68
CA GLN A 77 -37.15 4.83 -18.42
C GLN A 77 -37.48 4.09 -19.72
N THR A 78 -37.36 2.76 -19.72
CA THR A 78 -37.78 1.96 -20.88
C THR A 78 -39.28 2.10 -21.11
N GLU A 79 -39.65 2.43 -22.35
CA GLU A 79 -41.04 2.53 -22.79
C GLU A 79 -41.09 2.22 -24.29
N GLY A 80 -41.80 1.15 -24.69
CA GLY A 80 -41.91 0.72 -26.09
C GLY A 80 -40.54 0.53 -26.77
N SER A 81 -40.27 1.28 -27.83
CA SER A 81 -39.00 1.23 -28.58
C SER A 81 -37.86 2.03 -27.92
N ASN A 82 -38.14 2.82 -26.90
CA ASN A 82 -37.12 3.55 -26.15
C ASN A 82 -36.54 2.62 -25.07
N LEU A 83 -35.28 2.20 -25.24
CA LEU A 83 -34.58 1.26 -24.36
C LEU A 83 -33.68 1.98 -23.35
N SER A 84 -33.57 1.44 -22.14
CA SER A 84 -32.69 1.92 -21.07
C SER A 84 -32.03 0.74 -20.33
N PRO A 85 -30.71 0.73 -20.12
CA PRO A 85 -29.72 1.61 -20.74
C PRO A 85 -29.53 1.33 -22.24
N LEU A 86 -29.18 2.34 -23.02
CA LEU A 86 -28.88 2.24 -24.46
C LEU A 86 -27.38 2.43 -24.71
N LEU A 87 -26.74 1.44 -25.32
CA LEU A 87 -25.31 1.46 -25.66
C LEU A 87 -25.01 2.47 -26.78
N HIS A 88 -24.03 3.35 -26.57
CA HIS A 88 -23.51 4.26 -27.59
C HIS A 88 -22.09 3.93 -28.00
N TYR A 89 -21.28 3.41 -27.07
CA TYR A 89 -19.88 3.10 -27.33
C TYR A 89 -19.36 2.00 -26.43
N ARG A 90 -18.47 1.18 -27.00
CA ARG A 90 -17.72 0.13 -26.31
C ARG A 90 -16.32 0.03 -26.94
N GLY A 91 -15.27 0.24 -26.16
CA GLY A 91 -13.89 0.12 -26.67
C GLY A 91 -12.84 0.94 -25.93
N ARG A 92 -11.76 1.27 -26.63
CA ARG A 92 -10.59 2.05 -26.13
C ARG A 92 -10.12 3.14 -27.10
N ASP A 93 -10.91 3.52 -28.09
CA ASP A 93 -10.67 4.70 -28.94
C ASP A 93 -11.26 5.96 -28.29
N ALA A 94 -10.42 6.92 -27.91
CA ALA A 94 -10.84 8.15 -27.25
C ALA A 94 -11.60 9.12 -28.19
N ALA A 95 -11.29 9.13 -29.49
CA ALA A 95 -11.98 9.98 -30.46
C ALA A 95 -13.40 9.45 -30.72
N ALA A 96 -13.54 8.14 -30.92
CA ALA A 96 -14.84 7.50 -31.09
C ALA A 96 -15.70 7.61 -29.82
N LEU A 97 -15.10 7.54 -28.62
CA LEU A 97 -15.79 7.79 -27.36
C LEU A 97 -16.39 9.21 -27.30
N ARG A 98 -15.59 10.22 -27.62
CA ARG A 98 -16.06 11.62 -27.63
C ARG A 98 -17.17 11.85 -28.67
N GLN A 99 -17.03 11.26 -29.85
CA GLN A 99 -18.07 11.32 -30.89
C GLN A 99 -19.37 10.66 -30.41
N ALA A 100 -19.28 9.49 -29.78
CA ALA A 100 -20.45 8.81 -29.23
C ALA A 100 -21.13 9.61 -28.11
N ALA A 101 -20.36 10.20 -27.19
CA ALA A 101 -20.90 11.08 -26.15
C ALA A 101 -21.62 12.29 -26.74
N ALA A 102 -21.01 12.96 -27.73
CA ALA A 102 -21.59 14.10 -28.43
C ALA A 102 -22.90 13.76 -29.18
N ALA A 103 -23.02 12.52 -29.68
CA ALA A 103 -24.18 12.06 -30.43
C ALA A 103 -25.42 11.75 -29.54
N VAL A 104 -25.25 11.57 -28.23
CA VAL A 104 -26.38 11.23 -27.35
C VAL A 104 -27.39 12.38 -27.30
N GLN A 105 -28.67 12.05 -27.48
CA GLN A 105 -29.78 13.00 -27.46
C GLN A 105 -30.75 12.69 -26.32
N LEU A 106 -31.59 13.67 -25.99
CA LEU A 106 -32.72 13.48 -25.07
C LEU A 106 -33.67 12.40 -25.60
N ALA A 107 -34.05 11.48 -24.73
CA ALA A 107 -35.01 10.44 -25.02
C ALA A 107 -36.45 11.00 -25.05
N ARG A 108 -37.24 10.49 -26.00
CA ARG A 108 -38.66 10.80 -26.17
C ARG A 108 -39.50 9.56 -25.93
N ARG A 109 -40.70 9.76 -25.41
CA ARG A 109 -41.67 8.67 -25.27
C ARG A 109 -42.15 8.23 -26.66
N PRO A 110 -42.28 6.92 -26.94
CA PRO A 110 -42.77 6.45 -28.23
C PRO A 110 -44.10 7.07 -28.62
N GLY A 111 -44.24 7.49 -29.88
CA GLY A 111 -45.47 8.09 -30.39
C GLY A 111 -45.82 9.48 -29.80
N SER A 112 -44.93 10.09 -29.01
CA SER A 112 -45.19 11.38 -28.35
C SER A 112 -44.04 12.37 -28.54
N ARG A 113 -44.35 13.66 -28.47
CA ARG A 113 -43.34 14.73 -28.36
C ARG A 113 -42.80 14.88 -26.94
N ALA A 114 -43.44 14.22 -25.96
CA ALA A 114 -43.03 14.24 -24.56
C ALA A 114 -41.66 13.57 -24.37
N LEU A 115 -40.89 14.11 -23.42
CA LEU A 115 -39.60 13.55 -23.04
C LEU A 115 -39.79 12.35 -22.10
N ALA A 116 -38.85 11.41 -22.15
CA ALA A 116 -38.86 10.23 -21.29
C ALA A 116 -38.58 10.58 -19.82
N ASN A 117 -39.06 9.76 -18.89
CA ASN A 117 -38.71 9.86 -17.47
C ASN A 117 -37.38 9.16 -17.16
N THR A 118 -37.05 9.02 -15.88
CA THR A 118 -35.86 8.32 -15.40
C THR A 118 -36.24 7.12 -14.54
N ASP A 119 -35.57 5.99 -14.72
CA ASP A 119 -35.57 4.88 -13.76
C ASP A 119 -34.12 4.48 -13.45
N PHE A 120 -33.60 4.87 -12.28
CA PHE A 120 -32.23 4.54 -11.88
C PHE A 120 -32.01 3.05 -11.63
N ARG A 121 -33.03 2.35 -11.12
CA ARG A 121 -32.90 0.94 -10.79
C ARG A 121 -32.74 0.14 -12.06
N GLU A 122 -33.59 0.41 -13.04
CA GLU A 122 -33.49 -0.17 -14.38
C GLU A 122 -32.12 0.15 -15.00
N ALA A 123 -31.69 1.42 -14.98
CA ALA A 123 -30.42 1.84 -15.55
C ALA A 123 -29.23 1.06 -14.96
N LEU A 124 -29.14 0.96 -13.63
CA LEU A 124 -28.04 0.28 -12.95
C LEU A 124 -28.08 -1.23 -13.16
N VAL A 125 -29.23 -1.87 -12.92
CA VAL A 125 -29.37 -3.33 -13.03
C VAL A 125 -29.19 -3.75 -14.48
N GLY A 126 -29.81 -3.04 -15.42
CA GLY A 126 -29.67 -3.27 -16.85
C GLY A 126 -28.23 -3.11 -17.33
N ALA A 127 -27.51 -2.09 -16.85
CA ALA A 127 -26.10 -1.90 -17.21
C ALA A 127 -25.22 -3.06 -16.72
N ILE A 128 -25.44 -3.53 -15.49
CA ILE A 128 -24.70 -4.67 -14.94
C ILE A 128 -24.99 -5.94 -15.75
N GLN A 129 -26.27 -6.22 -16.00
CA GLN A 129 -26.70 -7.43 -16.71
C GLN A 129 -26.27 -7.43 -18.18
N GLN A 130 -26.39 -6.29 -18.87
CA GLN A 130 -26.15 -6.20 -20.31
C GLN A 130 -24.67 -6.03 -20.65
N PHE A 131 -23.93 -5.24 -19.88
CA PHE A 131 -22.57 -4.84 -20.24
C PHE A 131 -21.50 -5.55 -19.43
N THR A 132 -21.86 -6.21 -18.32
CA THR A 132 -20.90 -6.95 -17.48
C THR A 132 -21.49 -8.20 -16.81
N PRO A 133 -22.14 -9.10 -17.57
CA PRO A 133 -22.86 -10.24 -17.01
C PRO A 133 -21.92 -11.14 -16.18
N GLY A 134 -22.11 -11.13 -14.86
CA GLY A 134 -21.30 -11.93 -13.92
C GLY A 134 -19.86 -11.44 -13.72
N GLU A 135 -19.47 -10.30 -14.30
CA GLU A 135 -18.10 -9.77 -14.22
C GLU A 135 -18.03 -8.51 -13.35
N PRO A 136 -16.92 -8.28 -12.60
CA PRO A 136 -16.72 -7.05 -11.86
C PRO A 136 -16.63 -5.81 -12.76
N ALA A 137 -17.27 -4.72 -12.35
CA ALA A 137 -17.22 -3.43 -13.03
C ALA A 137 -17.36 -2.26 -12.07
N VAL A 138 -16.86 -1.09 -12.49
CA VAL A 138 -17.21 0.18 -11.86
C VAL A 138 -18.24 0.88 -12.75
N VAL A 139 -19.42 1.16 -12.19
CA VAL A 139 -20.51 1.88 -12.87
C VAL A 139 -20.51 3.33 -12.39
N TRP A 140 -20.37 4.25 -13.34
CA TRP A 140 -20.42 5.68 -13.13
C TRP A 140 -21.76 6.22 -13.63
N ILE A 141 -22.54 6.87 -12.77
CA ILE A 141 -23.84 7.43 -13.12
C ILE A 141 -23.75 8.95 -13.07
N VAL A 142 -23.96 9.61 -14.21
CA VAL A 142 -23.98 11.07 -14.33
C VAL A 142 -25.42 11.54 -14.49
N THR A 143 -25.91 12.29 -13.51
CA THR A 143 -27.33 12.59 -13.35
C THR A 143 -27.55 13.96 -12.71
N ASN A 144 -28.74 14.55 -12.89
CA ASN A 144 -29.19 15.69 -12.08
C ASN A 144 -29.99 15.27 -10.84
N ASN A 145 -30.00 13.98 -10.50
CA ASN A 145 -30.62 13.42 -9.30
C ASN A 145 -32.16 13.52 -9.25
N ARG A 146 -32.84 13.69 -10.40
CA ARG A 146 -34.31 13.79 -10.51
C ARG A 146 -34.94 12.61 -11.25
N ASN A 147 -35.99 12.04 -10.64
CA ASN A 147 -36.68 10.83 -11.13
C ASN A 147 -38.05 11.07 -11.77
N SER A 148 -38.89 11.95 -11.22
CA SER A 148 -40.25 12.20 -11.75
C SER A 148 -40.77 13.60 -11.39
N PRO A 149 -41.67 14.20 -12.19
CA PRO A 149 -42.18 15.56 -11.99
C PRO A 149 -42.99 15.79 -10.72
N ASP A 150 -43.64 14.75 -10.19
CA ASP A 150 -44.66 14.97 -9.17
C ASP A 150 -44.27 14.43 -7.80
N ASN A 151 -43.08 13.82 -7.66
CA ASN A 151 -42.63 13.12 -6.44
C ASN A 151 -43.78 12.39 -5.74
N SER A 152 -44.60 11.67 -6.54
CA SER A 152 -45.76 10.95 -6.03
C SER A 152 -45.33 10.04 -4.87
N PRO A 153 -46.23 9.69 -3.94
CA PRO A 153 -45.91 8.74 -2.87
C PRO A 153 -45.27 7.43 -3.41
N ASP A 154 -45.69 6.98 -4.59
CA ASP A 154 -45.10 5.84 -5.28
C ASP A 154 -43.67 6.09 -5.78
N THR A 155 -43.38 7.28 -6.31
CA THR A 155 -42.01 7.66 -6.69
C THR A 155 -41.09 7.68 -5.47
N LEU A 156 -41.53 8.28 -4.35
CA LEU A 156 -40.75 8.33 -3.11
C LEU A 156 -40.49 6.91 -2.59
N ARG A 157 -41.51 6.03 -2.59
CA ARG A 157 -41.36 4.63 -2.20
C ARG A 157 -40.36 3.89 -3.10
N LYS A 158 -40.47 4.01 -4.42
CA LYS A 158 -39.54 3.37 -5.37
C LYS A 158 -38.11 3.89 -5.22
N ASN A 159 -37.94 5.19 -4.97
CA ASN A 159 -36.63 5.79 -4.69
C ASN A 159 -36.03 5.17 -3.42
N ARG A 160 -36.81 5.07 -2.35
CA ARG A 160 -36.38 4.44 -1.10
C ARG A 160 -36.02 2.97 -1.29
N GLU A 161 -36.83 2.21 -2.01
CA GLU A 161 -36.55 0.81 -2.36
C GLU A 161 -35.23 0.68 -3.14
N PHE A 162 -34.96 1.59 -4.09
CA PHE A 162 -33.71 1.62 -4.83
C PHE A 162 -32.50 1.93 -3.92
N TYR A 163 -32.60 2.90 -3.02
CA TYR A 163 -31.50 3.22 -2.10
C TYR A 163 -31.24 2.09 -1.09
N LEU A 164 -32.31 1.45 -0.58
CA LEU A 164 -32.18 0.24 0.25
C LEU A 164 -31.51 -0.90 -0.53
N PHE A 165 -31.85 -1.08 -1.81
CA PHE A 165 -31.15 -2.03 -2.68
C PHE A 165 -29.64 -1.73 -2.77
N LEU A 166 -29.25 -0.47 -3.00
CA LEU A 166 -27.83 -0.08 -3.06
C LEU A 166 -27.09 -0.36 -1.75
N GLN A 167 -27.70 -0.06 -0.61
CA GLN A 167 -27.11 -0.29 0.71
C GLN A 167 -27.00 -1.79 1.03
N ASN A 168 -28.02 -2.58 0.72
CA ASN A 168 -28.11 -3.99 1.13
C ASN A 168 -27.53 -5.01 0.14
N THR A 169 -27.28 -4.64 -1.12
CA THR A 169 -26.68 -5.55 -2.11
C THR A 169 -25.22 -5.82 -1.77
N ALA A 170 -24.87 -7.09 -1.52
CA ALA A 170 -23.54 -7.49 -1.04
C ALA A 170 -22.45 -7.35 -2.12
N GLU A 171 -22.84 -7.44 -3.39
CA GLU A 171 -21.96 -7.34 -4.55
C GLU A 171 -21.57 -5.88 -4.84
N ILE A 172 -22.44 -4.92 -4.48
CA ILE A 172 -22.10 -3.50 -4.55
C ILE A 172 -21.28 -3.17 -3.30
N LYS A 173 -19.95 -3.22 -3.42
CA LYS A 173 -19.04 -3.11 -2.28
C LYS A 173 -18.79 -1.66 -1.85
N ARG A 174 -18.80 -0.73 -2.81
CA ARG A 174 -18.49 0.68 -2.58
C ARG A 174 -19.35 1.59 -3.43
N ILE A 175 -19.76 2.69 -2.84
CA ILE A 175 -20.50 3.77 -3.50
C ILE A 175 -19.88 5.09 -3.07
N VAL A 176 -19.52 5.90 -4.06
CA VAL A 176 -19.08 7.29 -3.86
C VAL A 176 -19.95 8.23 -4.69
N ALA A 177 -20.01 9.48 -4.27
CA ALA A 177 -20.72 10.53 -4.97
C ALA A 177 -19.86 11.80 -5.08
N LEU A 178 -19.87 12.42 -6.25
CA LEU A 178 -19.17 13.66 -6.55
C LEU A 178 -20.18 14.70 -7.03
N PRO A 179 -20.49 15.71 -6.21
CA PRO A 179 -21.24 16.87 -6.67
C PRO A 179 -20.41 17.67 -7.69
N LEU A 180 -21.02 18.02 -8.83
CA LEU A 180 -20.38 18.78 -9.90
C LEU A 180 -21.19 20.05 -10.20
N PRO A 181 -20.70 21.24 -9.82
CA PRO A 181 -21.29 22.51 -10.24
C PRO A 181 -21.26 22.63 -11.77
N LEU A 182 -22.43 22.80 -12.37
CA LEU A 182 -22.60 22.99 -13.81
C LEU A 182 -23.89 23.77 -14.10
N PRO A 183 -23.89 25.09 -13.86
CA PRO A 183 -25.09 25.91 -14.02
C PRO A 183 -25.46 26.05 -15.49
N VAL A 184 -26.70 25.70 -15.82
CA VAL A 184 -27.27 25.70 -17.18
C VAL A 184 -28.71 26.19 -17.17
N VAL A 185 -29.13 26.78 -18.29
CA VAL A 185 -30.51 27.21 -18.54
C VAL A 185 -30.93 26.68 -19.90
N SER A 186 -32.12 26.10 -19.97
CA SER A 186 -32.68 25.60 -21.22
C SER A 186 -33.00 26.76 -22.16
N ARG A 187 -32.53 26.64 -23.40
CA ARG A 187 -32.79 27.62 -24.47
C ARG A 187 -34.25 27.63 -24.89
N SER A 188 -34.89 26.45 -24.95
CA SER A 188 -36.30 26.33 -25.33
C SER A 188 -37.26 26.61 -24.17
N ARG A 189 -36.80 26.49 -22.92
CA ARG A 189 -37.61 26.70 -21.71
C ARG A 189 -36.81 27.49 -20.66
N PRO A 190 -36.80 28.84 -20.71
CA PRO A 190 -35.99 29.67 -19.81
C PRO A 190 -36.25 29.48 -18.30
N ASN A 191 -37.45 29.03 -17.93
CA ASN A 191 -37.79 28.70 -16.54
C ASN A 191 -37.15 27.38 -16.06
N TYR A 192 -36.61 26.59 -17.00
CA TYR A 192 -36.00 25.32 -16.71
C TYR A 192 -34.48 25.45 -16.63
N ARG A 193 -33.97 25.42 -15.40
CA ARG A 193 -32.57 25.61 -15.05
C ARG A 193 -32.10 24.50 -14.13
N ALA A 194 -30.78 24.27 -14.11
CA ALA A 194 -30.13 23.38 -13.17
C ALA A 194 -28.78 23.97 -12.78
N ASN A 195 -28.35 23.76 -11.52
CA ASN A 195 -27.10 24.33 -11.02
C ASN A 195 -25.93 23.34 -11.09
N GLY A 196 -26.22 22.04 -11.23
CA GLY A 196 -25.19 21.04 -11.42
C GLY A 196 -25.70 19.61 -11.50
N LEU A 197 -24.74 18.71 -11.37
CA LEU A 197 -24.90 17.26 -11.53
C LEU A 197 -24.37 16.54 -10.30
N MET A 198 -24.79 15.28 -10.20
CA MET A 198 -24.20 14.30 -9.31
C MET A 198 -23.56 13.21 -10.15
N ILE A 199 -22.32 12.85 -9.82
CA ILE A 199 -21.61 11.71 -10.39
C ILE A 199 -21.49 10.64 -9.31
N TYR A 200 -22.19 9.53 -9.47
CA TYR A 200 -22.02 8.37 -8.59
C TYR A 200 -21.01 7.39 -9.17
N GLY A 201 -20.17 6.79 -8.34
CA GLY A 201 -19.30 5.67 -8.69
C GLY A 201 -19.63 4.46 -7.84
N LEU A 202 -20.00 3.35 -8.48
CA LEU A 202 -20.41 2.11 -7.82
C LEU A 202 -19.48 0.97 -8.20
N ALA A 203 -18.85 0.35 -7.22
CA ALA A 203 -18.01 -0.84 -7.42
C ALA A 203 -18.84 -2.12 -7.26
N TYR A 204 -19.04 -2.83 -8.36
CA TYR A 204 -19.68 -4.15 -8.40
C TYR A 204 -18.61 -5.25 -8.41
N GLY A 205 -18.54 -6.03 -7.32
CA GLY A 205 -17.54 -7.08 -7.11
C GLY A 205 -16.24 -6.60 -6.44
N ALA A 206 -15.48 -7.55 -5.90
CA ALA A 206 -14.27 -7.25 -5.10
C ALA A 206 -13.14 -6.59 -5.90
N ALA A 207 -12.94 -7.00 -7.16
CA ALA A 207 -11.93 -6.39 -8.02
C ALA A 207 -12.26 -4.91 -8.32
N ALA A 208 -13.54 -4.60 -8.53
CA ALA A 208 -14.00 -3.23 -8.75
C ALA A 208 -13.85 -2.38 -7.48
N ASP A 209 -14.08 -2.96 -6.30
CA ASP A 209 -13.87 -2.28 -5.01
C ASP A 209 -12.41 -1.87 -4.82
N ALA A 210 -11.49 -2.82 -5.02
CA ALA A 210 -10.06 -2.57 -4.94
C ALA A 210 -9.59 -1.52 -5.96
N LEU A 211 -10.13 -1.53 -7.19
CA LEU A 211 -9.82 -0.49 -8.16
C LEU A 211 -10.37 0.88 -7.72
N LEU A 212 -11.66 0.95 -7.37
CA LEU A 212 -12.28 2.23 -7.00
C LEU A 212 -11.56 2.84 -5.78
N GLN A 213 -11.23 2.04 -4.77
CA GLN A 213 -10.43 2.50 -3.62
C GLN A 213 -9.10 3.14 -4.07
N ARG A 214 -8.36 2.50 -5.00
CA ARG A 214 -7.11 3.09 -5.54
C ARG A 214 -7.33 4.40 -6.29
N LEU A 215 -8.42 4.52 -7.05
CA LEU A 215 -8.76 5.77 -7.73
C LEU A 215 -9.02 6.91 -6.73
N LEU A 216 -9.66 6.59 -5.61
CA LEU A 216 -9.93 7.54 -4.53
C LEU A 216 -8.64 7.94 -3.82
N ASP A 217 -7.78 6.98 -3.48
CA ASP A 217 -6.50 7.25 -2.81
C ASP A 217 -5.54 8.05 -3.71
N GLY A 218 -5.58 7.85 -5.02
CA GLY A 218 -4.72 8.54 -5.97
C GLY A 218 -5.17 9.95 -6.38
N GLN A 219 -6.44 10.32 -6.16
CA GLN A 219 -7.09 11.59 -6.55
C GLN A 219 -6.93 12.03 -8.04
N ARG A 220 -6.31 11.21 -8.91
CA ARG A 220 -5.98 11.60 -10.30
C ARG A 220 -7.19 11.81 -11.21
N VAL A 221 -8.27 11.06 -10.97
CA VAL A 221 -9.48 11.13 -11.83
C VAL A 221 -10.34 12.34 -11.48
N PHE A 222 -10.49 12.63 -10.19
CA PHE A 222 -11.45 13.60 -9.67
C PHE A 222 -10.81 14.93 -9.23
N GLY A 223 -9.48 15.02 -9.27
CA GLY A 223 -8.77 16.17 -8.73
C GLY A 223 -8.93 16.28 -7.22
N GLN A 224 -8.94 17.52 -6.71
CA GLN A 224 -9.08 17.81 -5.27
C GLN A 224 -10.54 17.89 -4.80
N ALA A 225 -11.52 17.56 -5.65
CA ALA A 225 -12.92 17.64 -5.29
C ALA A 225 -13.26 16.58 -4.21
N PRO A 226 -13.97 16.96 -3.13
CA PRO A 226 -14.30 16.01 -2.06
C PRO A 226 -15.34 15.01 -2.55
N LEU A 227 -15.04 13.71 -2.40
CA LEU A 227 -15.90 12.60 -2.78
C LEU A 227 -16.67 12.07 -1.58
N ALA A 228 -17.99 12.22 -1.59
CA ALA A 228 -18.86 11.69 -0.55
C ALA A 228 -18.85 10.16 -0.57
N ARG A 229 -18.40 9.54 0.52
CA ARG A 229 -18.48 8.09 0.71
C ARG A 229 -19.86 7.71 1.20
N LEU A 230 -20.58 6.89 0.42
CA LEU A 230 -21.92 6.41 0.75
C LEU A 230 -21.93 4.93 1.16
N LYS A 231 -20.92 4.17 0.72
CA LYS A 231 -20.70 2.78 1.12
C LYS A 231 -19.22 2.41 0.90
N PRO A 232 -18.59 1.59 1.77
CA PRO A 232 -19.06 1.19 3.09
C PRO A 232 -19.11 2.36 4.07
N LEU A 233 -20.07 2.34 5.00
CA LEU A 233 -20.13 3.30 6.11
C LEU A 233 -19.52 2.74 7.41
N ASN A 234 -19.00 1.51 7.36
CA ASN A 234 -18.44 0.80 8.51
C ASN A 234 -16.92 0.61 8.44
N ALA A 235 -16.22 1.41 7.63
CA ALA A 235 -14.78 1.27 7.44
C ALA A 235 -14.08 2.63 7.29
N GLN A 236 -12.83 2.70 7.75
CA GLN A 236 -11.89 3.82 7.51
C GLN A 236 -12.48 5.19 7.86
N ALA A 237 -13.01 5.34 9.08
CA ALA A 237 -13.62 6.60 9.53
C ALA A 237 -12.58 7.63 9.99
N LEU A 238 -11.54 7.16 10.69
CA LEU A 238 -10.50 8.00 11.29
C LEU A 238 -9.11 7.65 10.78
N THR A 239 -8.20 8.61 10.88
CA THR A 239 -6.74 8.39 10.82
C THR A 239 -6.09 9.01 12.04
N PHE A 240 -5.25 8.26 12.76
CA PHE A 240 -4.41 8.80 13.83
C PHE A 240 -3.19 9.51 13.24
N VAL A 241 -3.02 10.78 13.57
CA VAL A 241 -1.94 11.64 13.08
C VAL A 241 -0.99 11.93 14.25
N PRO A 242 0.26 11.43 14.22
CA PRO A 242 1.22 11.65 15.29
C PRO A 242 1.74 13.09 15.29
N THR A 243 1.95 13.64 16.48
CA THR A 243 2.53 14.98 16.70
C THR A 243 3.80 14.93 17.55
N ALA A 244 3.90 13.98 18.47
CA ALA A 244 5.09 13.75 19.29
C ALA A 244 5.19 12.27 19.69
N VAL A 245 6.36 11.86 20.19
CA VAL A 245 6.60 10.48 20.62
C VAL A 245 7.61 10.42 21.77
N GLU A 246 7.40 9.48 22.68
CA GLU A 246 8.33 9.11 23.74
C GLU A 246 8.80 7.65 23.55
N PRO A 247 10.09 7.34 23.78
CA PRO A 247 11.14 8.24 24.27
C PRO A 247 11.60 9.27 23.20
N PRO A 248 12.29 10.37 23.59
CA PRO A 248 12.61 11.50 22.69
C PRO A 248 13.43 11.14 21.45
N GLU A 249 14.13 10.02 21.46
CA GLU A 249 14.96 9.56 20.35
C GLU A 249 14.16 8.72 19.34
N ALA A 250 12.94 8.32 19.68
CA ALA A 250 11.98 7.79 18.73
C ALA A 250 11.44 8.91 17.83
N ARG A 251 10.97 8.55 16.64
CA ARG A 251 10.22 9.46 15.77
C ARG A 251 8.95 8.80 15.28
N ALA A 252 7.86 9.56 15.23
CA ALA A 252 6.59 9.10 14.70
C ALA A 252 6.13 10.07 13.61
N ARG A 253 5.76 9.53 12.45
CA ARG A 253 5.26 10.32 11.31
C ARG A 253 4.30 9.49 10.46
N LEU A 254 3.52 10.16 9.62
CA LEU A 254 2.82 9.47 8.53
C LEU A 254 3.75 9.26 7.34
N ALA A 255 3.57 8.15 6.62
CA ALA A 255 4.21 7.94 5.33
C ALA A 255 3.60 8.88 4.26
N SER A 256 4.14 8.82 3.04
CA SER A 256 3.67 9.63 1.90
C SER A 256 2.23 9.32 1.47
N ASP A 257 1.67 8.19 1.89
CA ASP A 257 0.26 7.83 1.69
C ASP A 257 -0.69 8.58 2.64
N GLY A 258 -0.17 9.31 3.63
CA GLY A 258 -0.95 10.05 4.62
C GLY A 258 -1.75 9.17 5.58
N LYS A 259 -1.47 7.85 5.65
CA LYS A 259 -2.20 6.87 6.46
C LYS A 259 -1.27 6.00 7.29
N THR A 260 -0.19 5.48 6.71
CA THR A 260 0.71 4.55 7.39
C THR A 260 1.51 5.27 8.49
N LEU A 261 1.38 4.83 9.73
CA LEU A 261 2.18 5.31 10.85
C LEU A 261 3.59 4.69 10.78
N VAL A 262 4.62 5.52 10.65
CA VAL A 262 6.02 5.09 10.67
C VAL A 262 6.62 5.46 12.02
N LEU A 263 7.11 4.45 12.74
CA LEU A 263 7.80 4.60 14.02
C LEU A 263 9.28 4.28 13.82
N GLU A 264 10.14 5.28 13.91
CA GLU A 264 11.59 5.12 13.79
C GLU A 264 12.19 4.97 15.18
N LEU A 265 12.90 3.86 15.42
CA LEU A 265 13.48 3.51 16.72
C LEU A 265 14.97 3.22 16.58
N ALA A 266 15.77 3.65 17.56
CA ALA A 266 17.18 3.30 17.65
C ALA A 266 17.36 1.96 18.37
N ALA A 267 18.00 0.97 17.72
CA ALA A 267 18.21 -0.37 18.27
C ALA A 267 19.00 -0.38 19.60
N ALA A 268 19.83 0.65 19.82
CA ALA A 268 20.66 0.78 21.03
C ALA A 268 19.82 0.96 22.30
N GLN A 269 18.63 1.54 22.20
CA GLN A 269 17.79 1.88 23.36
C GLN A 269 16.86 0.76 23.80
N ARG A 270 16.53 -0.16 22.87
CA ARG A 270 15.65 -1.31 23.12
C ARG A 270 14.38 -0.95 23.92
N PRO A 271 13.59 0.06 23.48
CA PRO A 271 12.37 0.40 24.18
C PRO A 271 11.41 -0.80 24.18
N SER A 272 10.82 -1.11 25.33
CA SER A 272 9.74 -2.10 25.45
C SER A 272 8.37 -1.53 25.10
N SER A 273 8.24 -0.19 25.17
CA SER A 273 7.04 0.54 24.80
C SER A 273 7.38 1.92 24.25
N VAL A 274 6.49 2.43 23.41
CA VAL A 274 6.56 3.79 22.84
C VAL A 274 5.20 4.44 23.07
N ARG A 275 5.21 5.70 23.52
CA ARG A 275 4.01 6.51 23.69
C ARG A 275 3.96 7.55 22.58
N VAL A 276 2.95 7.45 21.71
CA VAL A 276 2.78 8.36 20.58
C VAL A 276 1.66 9.33 20.92
N GLN A 277 1.98 10.61 20.99
CA GLN A 277 0.99 11.68 21.08
C GLN A 277 0.53 12.07 19.68
N GLY A 278 -0.76 12.33 19.52
CA GLY A 278 -1.33 12.73 18.23
C GLY A 278 -2.76 13.21 18.36
N HIS A 279 -3.48 13.19 17.24
CA HIS A 279 -4.92 13.45 17.17
C HIS A 279 -5.57 12.51 16.15
N PHE A 280 -6.87 12.27 16.29
CA PHE A 280 -7.64 11.63 15.23
C PHE A 280 -8.15 12.67 14.25
N ARG A 281 -7.95 12.43 12.96
CA ARG A 281 -8.58 13.18 11.87
C ARG A 281 -9.79 12.40 11.36
N ASN A 282 -10.93 13.07 11.22
CA ASN A 282 -12.11 12.46 10.60
C ASN A 282 -11.99 12.48 9.07
N ASP A 283 -11.78 11.31 8.49
CA ASP A 283 -11.66 11.12 7.03
C ASP A 283 -12.99 10.67 6.40
N PHE A 284 -14.07 10.68 7.18
CA PHE A 284 -15.36 10.12 6.81
C PHE A 284 -16.27 11.10 6.07
N TYR A 285 -15.78 11.76 5.02
CA TYR A 285 -16.62 12.67 4.23
C TYR A 285 -17.80 11.95 3.56
N PRO A 286 -19.05 12.48 3.62
CA PRO A 286 -19.43 13.84 4.05
C PRO A 286 -19.96 13.95 5.48
N PHE A 287 -19.57 13.04 6.38
CA PHE A 287 -20.15 12.94 7.72
C PHE A 287 -19.26 13.53 8.80
N ASP A 288 -19.89 14.28 9.70
CA ASP A 288 -19.34 14.61 11.01
C ASP A 288 -19.63 13.46 11.98
N ILE A 289 -18.68 13.16 12.86
CA ILE A 289 -18.87 12.18 13.93
C ILE A 289 -19.33 12.95 15.17
N GLN A 290 -20.64 12.89 15.46
CA GLN A 290 -21.21 13.52 16.65
C GLN A 290 -20.71 12.83 17.92
N SER A 291 -20.79 11.51 17.95
CA SER A 291 -20.14 10.72 18.99
C SER A 291 -19.89 9.27 18.55
N ALA A 292 -18.89 8.63 19.14
CA ALA A 292 -18.62 7.20 19.03
C ALA A 292 -17.73 6.74 20.20
N ASN A 293 -17.93 5.52 20.70
CA ASN A 293 -16.99 4.88 21.61
C ASN A 293 -15.79 4.35 20.81
N LEU A 294 -14.58 4.51 21.32
CA LEU A 294 -13.34 4.14 20.67
C LEU A 294 -12.69 2.95 21.39
N ALA A 295 -12.34 1.93 20.63
CA ALA A 295 -11.47 0.85 21.05
C ALA A 295 -10.25 0.75 20.11
N LEU A 296 -9.14 0.26 20.64
CA LEU A 296 -7.90 0.04 19.90
C LEU A 296 -7.43 -1.40 20.09
N GLU A 297 -7.19 -2.09 18.97
CA GLU A 297 -6.48 -3.35 18.94
C GLU A 297 -5.18 -3.22 18.14
N LEU A 298 -4.17 -3.98 18.56
CA LEU A 298 -2.92 -4.15 17.82
C LEU A 298 -2.91 -5.52 17.15
N HIS A 299 -2.63 -5.54 15.86
CA HIS A 299 -2.44 -6.76 15.07
C HIS A 299 -1.09 -6.71 14.36
N GLY A 300 -0.58 -7.88 13.99
CA GLY A 300 0.75 -8.02 13.44
C GLY A 300 1.83 -7.93 14.52
N PHE A 301 3.08 -7.77 14.12
CA PHE A 301 4.26 -7.83 15.01
C PHE A 301 4.47 -9.17 15.75
N GLU A 302 3.66 -10.19 15.49
CA GLU A 302 3.78 -11.51 16.09
C GLU A 302 5.05 -12.21 15.56
N HIS A 303 5.91 -12.64 16.49
CA HIS A 303 7.05 -13.50 16.21
C HIS A 303 6.86 -14.83 16.93
N GLN A 304 6.97 -15.93 16.19
CA GLN A 304 6.91 -17.34 16.63
C GLN A 304 6.56 -17.56 18.11
N GLY A 305 5.26 -17.70 18.42
CA GLY A 305 4.79 -18.18 19.72
C GLY A 305 4.77 -17.17 20.88
N GLN A 306 5.04 -15.88 20.63
CA GLN A 306 4.96 -14.84 21.67
C GLN A 306 3.54 -14.30 21.88
N LYS A 307 3.28 -13.81 23.10
CA LYS A 307 2.00 -13.17 23.51
C LYS A 307 1.64 -12.03 22.55
N ARG A 308 0.34 -11.90 22.26
CA ARG A 308 -0.25 -10.78 21.52
C ARG A 308 0.19 -9.46 22.17
N LEU A 309 0.92 -8.62 21.42
CA LEU A 309 1.34 -7.30 21.88
C LEU A 309 0.09 -6.44 22.14
N SER A 310 0.14 -5.60 23.16
CA SER A 310 -0.96 -4.70 23.49
C SER A 310 -0.72 -3.28 22.98
N ALA A 311 -1.80 -2.61 22.60
CA ALA A 311 -1.86 -1.17 22.46
C ALA A 311 -2.96 -0.61 23.35
N ALA A 312 -2.80 0.62 23.81
CA ALA A 312 -3.82 1.34 24.56
C ALA A 312 -3.97 2.76 24.01
N VAL A 313 -5.17 3.31 24.12
CA VAL A 313 -5.50 4.68 23.72
C VAL A 313 -6.01 5.42 24.95
N SER A 314 -5.60 6.69 25.12
CA SER A 314 -5.93 7.46 26.33
C SER A 314 -7.37 7.95 26.40
N VAL A 315 -8.13 7.78 25.32
CA VAL A 315 -9.54 8.20 25.22
C VAL A 315 -10.38 7.00 24.79
N ASP A 316 -11.56 6.88 25.37
CA ASP A 316 -12.54 5.83 25.08
C ASP A 316 -13.71 6.35 24.23
N ARG A 317 -13.71 7.64 23.89
CA ARG A 317 -14.78 8.28 23.15
C ARG A 317 -14.27 9.40 22.23
N ILE A 318 -14.88 9.48 21.05
CA ILE A 318 -14.79 10.61 20.12
C ILE A 318 -16.11 11.39 20.20
N SER A 319 -16.02 12.73 20.19
CA SER A 319 -17.18 13.62 20.23
C SER A 319 -16.96 14.85 19.36
N ALA A 320 -18.03 15.29 18.69
CA ALA A 320 -18.08 16.53 17.89
C ALA A 320 -16.89 16.69 16.93
N LEU A 321 -16.54 15.62 16.21
CA LEU A 321 -15.42 15.62 15.27
C LEU A 321 -15.92 15.88 13.85
N ALA A 322 -15.82 17.15 13.43
CA ALA A 322 -16.15 17.57 12.08
C ALA A 322 -15.27 16.90 11.03
N VAL A 323 -15.80 16.71 9.83
CA VAL A 323 -15.04 16.15 8.71
C VAL A 323 -13.77 16.96 8.42
N GLY A 324 -12.64 16.28 8.25
CA GLY A 324 -11.32 16.88 8.06
C GLY A 324 -10.70 17.52 9.30
N ALA A 325 -11.45 17.68 10.40
CA ALA A 325 -10.95 18.27 11.63
C ALA A 325 -10.12 17.28 12.45
N ALA A 326 -9.29 17.82 13.35
CA ALA A 326 -8.50 17.09 14.33
C ALA A 326 -9.23 17.02 15.68
N SER A 327 -9.17 15.87 16.35
CA SER A 327 -9.64 15.72 17.73
C SER A 327 -8.76 16.47 18.73
N ALA A 328 -9.19 16.50 20.00
CA ALA A 328 -8.29 16.80 21.10
C ALA A 328 -7.08 15.83 21.10
N PRO A 329 -5.94 16.22 21.72
CA PRO A 329 -4.76 15.36 21.80
C PRO A 329 -5.07 14.00 22.44
N VAL A 330 -4.51 12.95 21.84
CA VAL A 330 -4.65 11.56 22.27
C VAL A 330 -3.27 10.94 22.41
N LEU A 331 -3.10 10.09 23.42
CA LEU A 331 -1.92 9.25 23.59
C LEU A 331 -2.25 7.82 23.15
N VAL A 332 -1.36 7.25 22.34
CA VAL A 332 -1.40 5.85 21.93
C VAL A 332 -0.14 5.16 22.47
N ASP A 333 -0.33 4.27 23.43
CA ASP A 333 0.74 3.49 24.05
C ASP A 333 0.89 2.16 23.31
N LEU A 334 2.07 1.91 22.73
CA LEU A 334 2.37 0.75 21.91
C LEU A 334 3.45 -0.10 22.56
N GLN A 335 3.18 -1.37 22.78
CA GLN A 335 4.25 -2.32 23.11
C GLN A 335 5.08 -2.63 21.87
N ILE A 336 6.39 -2.66 22.03
CA ILE A 336 7.34 -2.90 20.95
C ILE A 336 7.81 -4.36 21.02
N PRO A 337 7.80 -5.11 19.90
CA PRO A 337 8.36 -6.46 19.86
C PRO A 337 9.86 -6.44 20.21
N PRO A 338 10.40 -7.56 20.75
CA PRO A 338 11.83 -7.66 20.99
C PRO A 338 12.61 -7.45 19.70
N MET A 339 13.53 -6.49 19.72
CA MET A 339 14.37 -6.17 18.55
C MET A 339 15.47 -7.23 18.38
N PRO A 340 15.78 -7.64 17.14
CA PRO A 340 16.94 -8.46 16.86
C PRO A 340 18.23 -7.89 17.45
N SER A 341 19.16 -8.77 17.82
CA SER A 341 20.48 -8.33 18.28
C SER A 341 21.22 -7.57 17.17
N MET A 342 21.96 -6.54 17.55
CA MET A 342 22.86 -5.79 16.66
C MET A 342 23.99 -6.64 16.05
N PHE A 343 24.27 -7.81 16.63
CA PHE A 343 25.22 -8.79 16.10
C PHE A 343 24.55 -9.92 15.31
N ALA A 344 23.23 -9.90 15.17
CA ALA A 344 22.53 -10.89 14.36
C ALA A 344 22.95 -10.74 12.89
N LEU A 345 23.21 -11.85 12.21
CA LEU A 345 23.70 -11.84 10.82
C LEU A 345 22.73 -11.08 9.88
N GLN A 346 21.42 -11.23 10.09
CA GLN A 346 20.37 -10.52 9.35
C GLN A 346 20.43 -8.99 9.52
N VAL A 347 20.93 -8.52 10.66
CA VAL A 347 21.13 -7.09 10.97
C VAL A 347 22.47 -6.61 10.44
N LEU A 348 23.53 -7.41 10.54
CA LEU A 348 24.85 -7.01 10.03
C LEU A 348 24.88 -6.87 8.51
N LEU A 349 24.05 -7.64 7.80
CA LEU A 349 23.95 -7.62 6.34
C LEU A 349 22.89 -6.64 5.81
N GLY A 350 21.99 -6.13 6.66
CA GLY A 350 20.88 -5.24 6.28
C GLY A 350 20.91 -3.93 7.06
N ARG A 351 20.71 -2.78 6.41
CA ARG A 351 20.77 -1.47 7.10
C ARG A 351 19.54 -1.16 7.95
N GLU A 352 18.38 -1.66 7.55
CA GLU A 352 17.10 -1.31 8.16
C GLU A 352 16.26 -2.57 8.36
N HIS A 353 15.73 -2.73 9.57
CA HIS A 353 14.77 -3.78 9.87
C HIS A 353 13.39 -3.17 10.01
N GLN A 354 12.45 -3.62 9.18
CA GLN A 354 11.07 -3.15 9.20
C GLN A 354 10.17 -4.24 9.76
N LEU A 355 9.37 -3.86 10.75
CA LEU A 355 8.35 -4.71 11.32
C LEU A 355 6.98 -4.11 10.97
N PRO A 356 6.17 -4.78 10.14
CA PRO A 356 4.83 -4.32 9.82
C PRO A 356 3.82 -4.81 10.86
N GLY A 357 2.82 -3.98 11.11
CA GLY A 357 1.60 -4.35 11.81
C GLY A 357 0.48 -3.36 11.53
N VAL A 358 -0.59 -3.44 12.33
CA VAL A 358 -1.83 -2.69 12.11
C VAL A 358 -2.40 -2.25 13.45
N LEU A 359 -2.72 -0.96 13.55
CA LEU A 359 -3.56 -0.40 14.60
C LEU A 359 -5.00 -0.42 14.12
N ARG A 360 -5.84 -1.22 14.76
CA ARG A 360 -7.26 -1.33 14.45
C ARG A 360 -8.06 -0.47 15.42
N PHE A 361 -8.56 0.65 14.93
CA PHE A 361 -9.47 1.52 15.67
C PHE A 361 -10.90 1.10 15.37
N GLU A 362 -11.66 0.78 16.42
CA GLU A 362 -13.07 0.45 16.32
C GLU A 362 -13.90 1.57 16.94
N LEU A 363 -14.81 2.12 16.15
CA LEU A 363 -15.82 3.07 16.60
C LEU A 363 -17.16 2.34 16.75
N SER A 364 -17.70 2.27 17.96
CA SER A 364 -19.00 1.67 18.24
C SER A 364 -20.00 2.71 18.76
N GLN A 365 -21.30 2.41 18.61
CA GLN A 365 -22.40 3.35 18.91
C GLN A 365 -22.23 4.70 18.20
N GLN A 366 -21.68 4.65 16.99
CA GLN A 366 -21.35 5.82 16.19
C GLN A 366 -22.62 6.56 15.75
N GLN A 367 -22.59 7.87 15.92
CA GLN A 367 -23.62 8.79 15.47
C GLN A 367 -23.03 9.71 14.40
N LEU A 368 -23.44 9.47 13.16
CA LEU A 368 -23.05 10.28 12.00
C LEU A 368 -24.14 11.30 11.68
N VAL A 369 -23.71 12.51 11.34
CA VAL A 369 -24.58 13.53 10.75
C VAL A 369 -23.91 14.09 9.51
N LEU A 370 -24.70 14.57 8.56
CA LEU A 370 -24.14 15.24 7.38
C LEU A 370 -23.46 16.54 7.80
N ALA A 371 -22.25 16.77 7.28
CA ALA A 371 -21.53 18.00 7.51
C ALA A 371 -22.33 19.21 6.98
N PRO A 372 -22.42 20.33 7.74
CA PRO A 372 -23.18 21.51 7.32
C PRO A 372 -22.79 22.05 5.95
N ASP A 373 -21.50 22.03 5.63
CA ASP A 373 -21.00 22.51 4.33
C ASP A 373 -21.44 21.59 3.18
N PHE A 374 -21.51 20.28 3.41
CA PHE A 374 -22.04 19.36 2.41
C PHE A 374 -23.53 19.63 2.15
N VAL A 375 -24.33 19.82 3.22
CA VAL A 375 -25.75 20.17 3.09
C VAL A 375 -25.93 21.47 2.31
N ARG A 376 -25.09 22.48 2.59
CA ARG A 376 -25.08 23.75 1.85
C ARG A 376 -24.79 23.55 0.38
N THR A 377 -23.71 22.83 0.04
CA THR A 377 -23.35 22.52 -1.35
C THR A 377 -24.48 21.80 -2.08
N MET A 378 -25.12 20.83 -1.44
CA MET A 378 -26.24 20.11 -2.03
C MET A 378 -27.46 21.00 -2.26
N ASN A 379 -27.79 21.89 -1.33
CA ASN A 379 -28.88 22.85 -1.49
C ASN A 379 -28.59 23.88 -2.60
N GLU A 380 -27.33 24.26 -2.79
CA GLU A 380 -26.91 25.13 -3.90
C GLU A 380 -27.04 24.43 -5.26
N LEU A 381 -26.69 23.14 -5.33
CA LEU A 381 -26.75 22.36 -6.57
C LEU A 381 -28.17 21.90 -6.94
N PHE A 382 -28.98 21.53 -5.95
CA PHE A 382 -30.31 20.98 -6.13
C PHE A 382 -31.34 21.73 -5.26
N PRO A 383 -31.58 23.02 -5.52
CA PRO A 383 -32.43 23.84 -4.66
C PRO A 383 -33.87 23.33 -4.61
N GLY A 384 -34.37 23.12 -3.39
CA GLY A 384 -35.73 22.64 -3.13
C GLY A 384 -35.91 21.12 -3.28
N ASP A 385 -34.89 20.39 -3.72
CA ASP A 385 -34.93 18.93 -3.78
C ASP A 385 -34.45 18.35 -2.42
N PRO A 386 -35.16 17.38 -1.84
CA PRO A 386 -34.68 16.71 -0.64
C PRO A 386 -33.41 15.92 -0.94
N LEU A 387 -32.52 15.84 0.06
CA LEU A 387 -31.35 14.97 -0.04
C LEU A 387 -31.77 13.51 -0.23
N PRO A 388 -31.12 12.75 -1.13
CA PRO A 388 -31.39 11.33 -1.26
C PRO A 388 -31.21 10.56 0.05
N ASP A 389 -32.10 9.61 0.31
CA ASP A 389 -31.99 8.70 1.47
C ASP A 389 -30.65 7.92 1.49
N LEU A 390 -29.97 7.81 0.34
CA LEU A 390 -28.63 7.22 0.25
C LEU A 390 -27.59 7.95 1.12
N PHE A 391 -27.79 9.24 1.41
CA PHE A 391 -26.93 10.03 2.30
C PHE A 391 -27.32 9.87 3.78
N VAL A 392 -28.44 9.22 4.10
CA VAL A 392 -28.85 8.98 5.47
C VAL A 392 -28.13 7.74 6.00
N PRO A 393 -27.33 7.85 7.08
CA PRO A 393 -26.63 6.70 7.64
C PRO A 393 -27.61 5.63 8.14
N GLY A 394 -27.48 4.40 7.63
CA GLY A 394 -28.23 3.24 8.13
C GLY A 394 -27.60 2.60 9.37
N GLU A 395 -28.18 1.51 9.87
CA GLU A 395 -27.69 0.79 11.07
C GLU A 395 -26.23 0.34 10.97
N GLN A 396 -25.76 0.01 9.76
CA GLN A 396 -24.35 -0.36 9.53
C GLN A 396 -23.37 0.76 9.86
N ALA A 397 -23.80 2.02 9.87
CA ALA A 397 -22.97 3.18 10.17
C ALA A 397 -22.77 3.42 11.68
N ARG A 398 -23.39 2.61 12.55
CA ARG A 398 -23.18 2.66 14.02
C ARG A 398 -21.87 2.00 14.45
N LEU A 399 -21.23 1.26 13.56
CA LEU A 399 -19.94 0.63 13.77
C LEU A 399 -19.02 1.03 12.62
N SER A 400 -17.82 1.49 12.90
CA SER A 400 -16.78 1.59 11.86
C SER A 400 -15.42 1.12 12.35
N VAL A 401 -14.67 0.51 11.43
CA VAL A 401 -13.35 -0.03 11.71
C VAL A 401 -12.33 0.65 10.80
N THR A 402 -11.31 1.27 11.39
CA THR A 402 -10.11 1.71 10.66
C THR A 402 -8.97 0.76 10.99
N ASP A 403 -8.47 0.05 9.98
CA ASP A 403 -7.17 -0.59 10.03
C ASP A 403 -6.11 0.42 9.53
N GLN A 404 -5.33 0.99 10.45
CA GLN A 404 -4.24 1.90 10.14
C GLN A 404 -2.91 1.12 10.14
N PRO A 405 -2.24 1.00 8.99
CA PRO A 405 -0.94 0.33 8.94
C PRO A 405 0.09 1.05 9.82
N VAL A 406 0.91 0.28 10.50
CA VAL A 406 2.04 0.78 11.28
C VAL A 406 3.31 0.01 10.91
N VAL A 407 4.40 0.75 10.69
CA VAL A 407 5.70 0.18 10.38
C VAL A 407 6.71 0.68 11.40
N ILE A 408 7.31 -0.26 12.14
CA ILE A 408 8.44 0.04 13.01
C ILE A 408 9.71 -0.10 12.19
N GLN A 409 10.43 0.99 12.02
CA GLN A 409 11.73 1.06 11.37
C GLN A 409 12.82 1.11 12.44
N VAL A 410 13.62 0.07 12.52
CA VAL A 410 14.71 -0.02 13.50
C VAL A 410 16.04 0.30 12.81
N THR A 411 16.72 1.35 13.31
CA THR A 411 18.05 1.75 12.86
C THR A 411 19.11 1.12 13.74
N TYR A 412 20.05 0.40 13.13
CA TYR A 412 21.17 -0.23 13.82
C TYR A 412 22.46 0.57 13.62
N PRO A 413 23.32 0.67 14.67
CA PRO A 413 24.62 1.30 14.52
C PRO A 413 25.52 0.47 13.60
N SER A 414 26.42 1.13 12.86
CA SER A 414 27.34 0.46 11.92
C SER A 414 28.61 -0.09 12.56
N TRP A 415 28.94 0.31 13.79
CA TRP A 415 30.17 -0.14 14.47
C TRP A 415 30.27 -1.66 14.69
N PRO A 416 29.20 -2.45 14.92
CA PRO A 416 29.32 -3.90 15.07
C PRO A 416 29.87 -4.56 13.81
N LEU A 417 29.45 -4.06 12.65
CA LEU A 417 29.99 -4.48 11.36
C LEU A 417 31.48 -4.09 11.23
N LEU A 418 31.85 -2.88 11.64
CA LEU A 418 33.25 -2.43 11.62
C LEU A 418 34.14 -3.27 12.54
N LEU A 419 33.65 -3.65 13.73
CA LEU A 419 34.38 -4.55 14.61
C LEU A 419 34.54 -5.94 14.01
N LEU A 420 33.49 -6.48 13.38
CA LEU A 420 33.57 -7.79 12.73
C LEU A 420 34.57 -7.76 11.56
N LEU A 421 34.52 -6.71 10.73
CA LEU A 421 35.50 -6.50 9.65
C LEU A 421 36.92 -6.32 10.20
N GLY A 422 37.09 -5.57 11.29
CA GLY A 422 38.36 -5.38 11.98
C GLY A 422 38.93 -6.68 12.55
N ALA A 423 38.09 -7.51 13.16
CA ALA A 423 38.47 -8.82 13.67
C ALA A 423 38.91 -9.76 12.55
N VAL A 424 38.18 -9.78 11.42
CA VAL A 424 38.57 -10.55 10.23
C VAL A 424 39.92 -10.07 9.69
N LEU A 425 40.12 -8.76 9.59
CA LEU A 425 41.38 -8.17 9.12
C LEU A 425 42.55 -8.48 10.07
N PHE A 426 42.31 -8.47 11.38
CA PHE A 426 43.29 -8.84 12.40
C PHE A 426 43.70 -10.33 12.29
N VAL A 427 42.73 -11.23 12.09
CA VAL A 427 42.99 -12.65 11.87
C VAL A 427 43.79 -12.87 10.58
N LEU A 428 43.44 -12.18 9.49
CA LEU A 428 44.19 -12.25 8.23
C LEU A 428 45.63 -11.74 8.40
N LEU A 429 45.84 -10.68 9.19
CA LEU A 429 47.17 -10.17 9.48
C LEU A 429 47.98 -11.14 10.34
N LEU A 430 47.38 -11.77 11.35
CA LEU A 430 48.01 -12.84 12.12
C LEU A 430 48.41 -14.02 11.23
N LEU A 431 47.53 -14.46 10.33
CA LEU A 431 47.83 -15.53 9.37
C LEU A 431 48.96 -15.13 8.42
N ALA A 432 49.00 -13.89 7.94
CA ALA A 432 50.08 -13.38 7.11
C ALA A 432 51.42 -13.33 7.85
N VAL A 433 51.43 -12.91 9.12
CA VAL A 433 52.62 -12.90 9.98
C VAL A 433 53.12 -14.33 10.22
N VAL A 434 52.23 -15.26 10.57
CA VAL A 434 52.57 -16.68 10.73
C VAL A 434 53.13 -17.24 9.43
N PHE A 435 52.48 -16.99 8.30
CA PHE A 435 52.95 -17.43 6.99
C PHE A 435 54.33 -16.85 6.65
N TRP A 436 54.57 -15.57 6.93
CA TRP A 436 55.86 -14.92 6.74
C TRP A 436 56.96 -15.50 7.64
N LEU A 437 56.66 -15.77 8.91
CA LEU A 437 57.57 -16.45 9.84
C LEU A 437 57.91 -17.87 9.35
N LEU A 438 56.93 -18.58 8.78
CA LEU A 438 57.12 -19.89 8.14
C LEU A 438 57.97 -19.83 6.87
N GLN A 439 58.10 -18.67 6.21
CA GLN A 439 58.99 -18.51 5.06
C GLN A 439 60.45 -18.19 5.44
N LYS A 440 60.71 -17.69 6.65
CA LYS A 440 62.07 -17.28 7.08
C LYS A 440 63.01 -18.47 7.25
N SER A 441 63.93 -18.65 6.30
CA SER A 441 65.05 -19.57 6.45
C SER A 441 66.10 -19.02 7.42
N ARG A 442 66.59 -19.84 8.34
CA ARG A 442 67.77 -19.53 9.16
C ARG A 442 68.98 -20.31 8.65
N LYS A 443 70.14 -19.66 8.66
CA LYS A 443 71.42 -20.32 8.43
C LYS A 443 71.82 -21.07 9.71
N TYR A 444 72.31 -22.29 9.55
CA TYR A 444 72.90 -23.10 10.60
C TYR A 444 74.29 -23.51 10.14
N SER A 445 75.29 -23.25 10.97
CA SER A 445 76.65 -23.70 10.73
C SER A 445 76.90 -24.95 11.58
N VAL A 446 77.24 -26.04 10.91
CA VAL A 446 77.45 -27.36 11.51
C VAL A 446 78.86 -27.81 11.18
N SER A 447 79.67 -28.15 12.18
CA SER A 447 80.98 -28.76 11.95
C SER A 447 80.89 -30.27 12.06
N ILE A 448 81.44 -30.98 11.07
CA ILE A 448 81.52 -32.44 11.00
C ILE A 448 83.00 -32.77 10.81
N ASP A 449 83.58 -33.51 11.75
CA ASP A 449 84.99 -33.92 11.74
C ASP A 449 85.98 -32.75 11.50
N GLY A 450 85.63 -31.55 11.98
CA GLY A 450 86.43 -30.33 11.84
C GLY A 450 86.14 -29.48 10.59
N HIS A 451 85.31 -29.95 9.66
CA HIS A 451 84.92 -29.21 8.46
C HIS A 451 83.57 -28.47 8.62
N PRO A 452 83.50 -27.16 8.36
CA PRO A 452 82.26 -26.39 8.49
C PRO A 452 81.32 -26.59 7.29
N PHE A 453 80.05 -26.85 7.57
CA PHE A 453 78.95 -26.92 6.61
C PHE A 453 77.90 -25.87 6.96
N GLU A 454 77.45 -25.10 5.95
CA GLU A 454 76.32 -24.18 6.10
C GLU A 454 75.06 -24.76 5.47
N CYS A 455 73.95 -24.73 6.20
CA CYS A 455 72.65 -25.09 5.65
C CYS A 455 71.60 -24.04 6.01
N ARG A 456 70.66 -23.79 5.08
CA ARG A 456 69.53 -22.89 5.31
C ARG A 456 68.25 -23.69 5.48
N LEU A 457 67.66 -23.62 6.66
CA LEU A 457 66.42 -24.35 6.98
C LEU A 457 65.27 -23.40 7.27
N LYS A 458 64.16 -23.58 6.55
CA LYS A 458 62.85 -23.02 6.92
C LYS A 458 62.27 -23.77 8.12
N PRO A 459 61.32 -23.20 8.89
CA PRO A 459 60.57 -23.95 9.89
C PRO A 459 60.01 -25.25 9.30
N PHE A 460 60.08 -26.36 10.06
CA PHE A 460 59.76 -27.73 9.62
C PHE A 460 60.70 -28.33 8.55
N GLY A 461 61.69 -27.59 8.06
CA GLY A 461 62.67 -28.07 7.10
C GLY A 461 63.66 -29.04 7.69
N SER A 462 64.21 -29.90 6.84
CA SER A 462 65.29 -30.81 7.19
C SER A 462 66.38 -30.81 6.12
N ALA A 463 67.64 -30.85 6.53
CA ALA A 463 68.78 -31.08 5.64
C ALA A 463 69.44 -32.41 5.99
N VAL A 464 69.83 -33.16 4.97
CA VAL A 464 70.64 -34.36 5.13
C VAL A 464 72.11 -33.93 5.16
N LEU A 465 72.83 -34.34 6.19
CA LEU A 465 74.25 -34.08 6.36
C LEU A 465 75.04 -35.26 5.78
N ARG A 466 76.05 -34.96 4.96
CA ARG A 466 76.90 -35.96 4.30
C ARG A 466 78.38 -35.68 4.57
N ASN A 467 79.20 -36.72 4.72
CA ASN A 467 80.66 -36.59 4.86
C ASN A 467 81.34 -36.32 3.50
N ALA A 468 82.67 -36.12 3.51
CA ALA A 468 83.45 -35.84 2.30
C ALA A 468 83.43 -36.99 1.27
N GLN A 469 83.09 -38.20 1.71
CA GLN A 469 82.96 -39.42 0.91
C GLN A 469 81.53 -39.60 0.36
N GLY A 470 80.59 -38.70 0.68
CA GLY A 470 79.21 -38.70 0.19
C GLY A 470 78.22 -39.53 1.02
N GLU A 471 78.66 -40.14 2.12
CA GLU A 471 77.84 -40.98 3.00
C GLU A 471 76.97 -40.12 3.92
N THR A 472 75.74 -40.58 4.18
CA THR A 472 74.79 -39.85 5.04
C THR A 472 75.08 -40.12 6.51
N ILE A 473 75.52 -39.08 7.20
CA ILE A 473 75.98 -39.13 8.59
C ILE A 473 74.94 -38.56 9.58
N GLY A 474 73.95 -37.82 9.08
CA GLY A 474 72.90 -37.28 9.94
C GLY A 474 71.80 -36.56 9.19
N ARG A 475 70.72 -36.21 9.90
CA ARG A 475 69.68 -35.31 9.41
C ARG A 475 69.46 -34.21 10.43
N LEU A 476 69.64 -32.98 9.99
CA LEU A 476 69.37 -31.79 10.77
C LEU A 476 67.92 -31.37 10.53
N ARG A 477 67.11 -31.25 11.59
CA ARG A 477 65.70 -30.84 11.51
C ARG A 477 65.47 -29.57 12.31
N ARG A 478 64.75 -28.62 11.73
CA ARG A 478 64.30 -27.41 12.43
C ARG A 478 62.87 -27.60 12.95
N ARG A 479 62.70 -27.46 14.27
CA ARG A 479 61.38 -27.46 14.93
C ARG A 479 60.66 -26.12 14.70
N PRO A 480 59.31 -26.07 14.76
CA PRO A 480 58.51 -24.89 14.42
C PRO A 480 58.83 -23.63 15.23
N LEU A 481 59.09 -23.78 16.54
CA LEU A 481 59.18 -22.67 17.49
C LEU A 481 60.52 -22.61 18.25
N GLN A 482 61.43 -23.56 18.01
CA GLN A 482 62.74 -23.56 18.66
C GLN A 482 63.81 -23.01 17.72
N PRO A 483 64.72 -22.15 18.23
CA PRO A 483 65.81 -21.62 17.44
C PRO A 483 66.85 -22.69 17.10
N ALA A 484 66.95 -23.75 17.92
CA ALA A 484 67.89 -24.84 17.76
C ALA A 484 67.41 -25.88 16.74
N ALA A 485 68.32 -26.31 15.87
CA ALA A 485 68.11 -27.48 15.04
C ALA A 485 68.62 -28.72 15.79
N GLU A 486 67.93 -29.85 15.63
CA GLU A 486 68.29 -31.10 16.30
C GLU A 486 68.75 -32.15 15.29
N LEU A 487 69.71 -32.97 15.69
CA LEU A 487 70.10 -34.16 14.98
C LEU A 487 69.10 -35.29 15.27
N GLU A 488 68.64 -36.02 14.25
CA GLU A 488 67.76 -37.17 14.48
C GLU A 488 68.40 -38.20 15.44
N PRO A 489 67.62 -38.79 16.36
CA PRO A 489 68.14 -39.59 17.47
C PRO A 489 68.95 -40.83 17.07
N LYS A 490 68.77 -41.32 15.83
CA LYS A 490 69.53 -42.44 15.26
C LYS A 490 71.00 -42.10 14.92
N TYR A 491 71.42 -40.85 15.04
CA TYR A 491 72.75 -40.38 14.65
C TYR A 491 73.54 -39.71 15.81
N LYS A 492 73.14 -39.92 17.07
CA LYS A 492 73.71 -39.26 18.26
C LYS A 492 75.18 -39.56 18.58
N HIS A 493 75.85 -40.45 17.83
CA HIS A 493 77.22 -40.90 18.11
C HIS A 493 78.32 -39.99 17.52
N ILE A 494 77.97 -38.85 16.92
CA ILE A 494 78.92 -37.92 16.27
C ILE A 494 78.95 -36.60 17.05
N GLN A 495 80.16 -36.05 17.30
CA GLN A 495 80.33 -34.74 17.93
C GLN A 495 79.91 -33.63 16.95
N VAL A 496 78.66 -33.18 17.06
CA VAL A 496 78.12 -32.11 16.22
C VAL A 496 78.01 -30.83 17.04
N THR A 497 78.76 -29.80 16.65
CA THR A 497 78.58 -28.44 17.20
C THR A 497 77.70 -27.63 16.25
N ILE A 498 76.54 -27.18 16.76
CA ILE A 498 75.59 -26.34 16.02
C ILE A 498 75.73 -24.91 16.56
N ARG A 499 76.03 -23.97 15.68
CA ARG A 499 76.04 -22.52 16.00
C ARG A 499 74.93 -21.79 15.27
#